data_AF-A0A7C5JAX3-F1
#
_entry.id   AF-A0A7C5JAX3-F1
#
_cell.length_a   1.000
_cell.length_b   1.000
_cell.length_c   1.000
_cell.angle_alpha   90.00
_cell.angle_beta   90.00
_cell.angle_gamma   90.00
#
_symmetry.space_group_name_H-M   'P 1'
#
loop_
_entity.id
_entity.type
_entity.pdbx_description
1 polymer ?
#
loop_
_entity_poly.entity_id
_entity_poly.type
_entity_poly.pdbx_seq_one_letter_code
_entity_poly.pdbx_strand_id
1 'polypeptide(L)' 'MYIYDSVQKKKVLFEPLREGEATIYVCGPTVYDDAHLGHARSSLSFDLLSRALRTLGYEVTLAKN' A
#
# COMPACT_ATOMS: atom_id res chain seq x y z
N MET A 1 3.86 -4.81 12.26
CA MET A 1 3.26 -3.45 12.24
C MET A 1 1.74 -3.57 12.39
N TYR A 2 1.04 -2.50 12.76
CA TYR A 2 -0.44 -2.50 12.76
C TYR A 2 -0.97 -1.66 11.59
N ILE A 3 -1.91 -2.21 10.82
CA ILE A 3 -2.56 -1.54 9.67
C ILE A 3 -4.05 -1.37 9.99
N TYR A 4 -4.65 -0.24 9.58
CA TYR A 4 -6.09 -0.07 9.70
C TYR A 4 -6.80 -0.84 8.59
N ASP A 5 -7.60 -1.84 8.96
CA ASP A 5 -8.42 -2.62 8.05
C ASP A 5 -9.79 -1.93 7.90
N SER A 6 -10.10 -1.48 6.69
CA SER A 6 -11.37 -0.79 6.38
C SER A 6 -12.60 -1.70 6.47
N VAL A 7 -12.47 -3.02 6.27
CA VAL A 7 -13.55 -3.99 6.39
C VAL A 7 -13.87 -4.23 7.87
N GLN A 8 -12.84 -4.43 8.69
CA GLN A 8 -13.00 -4.66 10.14
C GLN A 8 -13.12 -3.38 10.96
N LYS A 9 -12.84 -2.22 10.36
CA LYS A 9 -12.87 -0.87 10.97
C LYS A 9 -11.98 -0.73 12.21
N LYS A 10 -10.88 -1.46 12.28
CA LYS A 10 -9.93 -1.44 13.40
C LYS A 10 -8.49 -1.60 12.92
N LYS A 11 -7.54 -1.22 13.78
CA LYS A 11 -6.13 -1.56 13.58
C LYS A 11 -5.94 -3.06 13.85
N VAL A 12 -5.39 -3.77 12.89
CA VAL A 12 -5.07 -5.20 12.98
C VAL A 12 -3.57 -5.38 12.84
N LEU A 13 -3.04 -6.46 13.42
CA LEU A 13 -1.66 -6.85 13.19
C LEU A 13 -1.54 -7.24 11.71
N PHE A 14 -0.53 -6.71 11.02
CA PHE A 14 -0.21 -7.17 9.67
C PHE A 14 0.49 -8.53 9.76
N GLU A 15 -0.20 -9.55 9.26
CA GLU A 15 0.31 -10.91 9.13
C GLU A 15 0.35 -11.24 7.63
N PRO A 16 1.54 -11.51 7.05
CA PRO A 16 1.64 -11.76 5.62
C PRO A 16 1.04 -13.12 5.27
N LEU A 17 0.51 -13.25 4.05
CA LEU A 17 -0.02 -14.52 3.56
C LEU A 17 1.10 -15.57 3.37
N ARG A 18 2.28 -15.12 2.97
CA ARG A 18 3.51 -15.92 2.87
C ARG A 18 4.57 -15.28 3.75
N GLU A 19 5.26 -16.08 4.55
CA GLU A 19 6.26 -15.58 5.47
C GLU A 19 7.33 -14.75 4.73
N GLY A 20 7.64 -13.56 5.25
CA GLY A 20 8.62 -12.65 4.65
C GLY A 20 8.13 -11.87 3.42
N GLU A 21 6.98 -12.19 2.82
CA GLU A 21 6.48 -11.54 1.60
C GLU A 21 5.29 -10.61 1.87
N ALA A 22 5.32 -9.40 1.31
CA ALA A 22 4.19 -8.47 1.35
C ALA A 22 3.75 -8.08 -0.07
N THR A 23 2.54 -8.49 -0.46
CA THR A 23 1.95 -8.15 -1.76
C THR A 23 0.91 -7.04 -1.61
N ILE A 24 1.06 -5.95 -2.37
CA ILE A 24 0.21 -4.76 -2.30
C ILE A 24 -0.34 -4.46 -3.70
N TYR A 25 -1.66 -4.31 -3.82
CA TYR A 25 -2.31 -3.77 -5.00
C TYR A 25 -2.88 -2.38 -4.69
N VAL A 26 -2.66 -1.43 -5.59
CA VAL A 26 -3.18 -0.07 -5.48
C VAL A 26 -3.85 0.32 -6.79
N CYS A 27 -5.06 0.89 -6.71
CA CYS A 27 -5.73 1.39 -7.91
C CYS A 27 -4.98 2.58 -8.52
N GLY A 28 -4.84 2.58 -9.84
CA GLY A 28 -4.36 3.69 -10.64
C GLY A 28 -5.38 4.82 -10.82
N PRO A 29 -4.94 5.98 -11.34
CA PRO A 29 -5.85 7.00 -11.85
C PRO A 29 -6.46 6.56 -13.19
N THR A 30 -7.64 7.10 -13.53
CA THR A 30 -8.14 7.04 -14.90
C THR A 30 -7.38 8.06 -15.76
N VAL A 31 -6.73 7.62 -16.84
CA VAL A 31 -5.73 8.41 -17.61
C VAL A 31 -6.32 9.37 -18.66
N TYR A 32 -7.47 10.01 -18.38
CA TYR A 32 -8.10 10.92 -19.34
C TYR A 32 -7.73 12.40 -19.15
N ASP A 33 -7.06 12.75 -18.06
CA ASP A 33 -6.69 14.13 -17.70
C ASP A 33 -5.45 14.17 -16.79
N ASP A 34 -4.93 15.37 -16.54
CA ASP A 34 -3.78 15.61 -15.67
C ASP A 34 -4.02 15.17 -14.22
N ALA A 35 -2.99 14.57 -13.63
CA ALA A 35 -3.06 14.13 -12.24
C ALA A 35 -3.03 15.34 -11.27
N HIS A 36 -4.13 15.56 -10.55
CA HIS A 36 -4.18 16.55 -9.46
C HIS A 36 -3.54 16.07 -8.14
N LEU A 37 -3.37 16.98 -7.18
CA LEU A 37 -2.72 16.72 -5.87
C LEU A 37 -3.32 15.56 -5.07
N GLY A 38 -4.63 15.30 -5.19
CA GLY A 38 -5.26 14.11 -4.60
C GLY A 38 -4.66 12.78 -5.07
N HIS A 39 -4.34 12.65 -6.37
CA HIS A 39 -3.67 11.47 -6.92
C HIS A 39 -2.24 11.32 -6.38
N ALA A 40 -1.53 12.44 -6.25
CA ALA A 40 -0.19 12.47 -5.68
C ALA A 40 -0.20 12.02 -4.20
N ARG A 41 -1.15 12.52 -3.39
CA ARG A 41 -1.30 12.12 -1.99
C ARG A 41 -1.53 10.61 -1.85
N SER A 42 -2.41 10.04 -2.65
CA SER A 42 -2.66 8.58 -2.65
C SER A 42 -1.37 7.83 -3.01
N SER A 43 -0.73 8.21 -4.11
CA SER A 43 0.50 7.56 -4.60
C SER A 43 1.63 7.60 -3.57
N LEU A 44 1.85 8.75 -2.92
CA LEU A 44 2.85 8.90 -1.87
C LEU A 44 2.51 8.09 -0.61
N SER A 45 1.23 7.98 -0.25
CA SER A 45 0.83 7.22 0.94
C SER A 45 1.16 5.73 0.79
N PHE A 46 0.93 5.17 -0.40
CA PHE A 46 1.25 3.77 -0.68
C PHE A 46 2.75 3.54 -0.97
N ASP A 47 3.46 4.52 -1.52
CA ASP A 47 4.93 4.49 -1.61
C ASP A 47 5.55 4.41 -0.20
N LEU A 48 5.10 5.26 0.73
CA LEU A 48 5.54 5.23 2.12
C LEU A 48 5.23 3.89 2.80
N LEU A 49 4.07 3.30 2.54
CA LEU A 49 3.74 1.96 3.06
C LEU A 49 4.70 0.89 2.53
N SER A 50 4.95 0.87 1.22
CA SER A 50 5.89 -0.06 0.57
C SER A 50 7.30 0.09 1.16
N ARG A 51 7.79 1.33 1.32
CA ARG A 51 9.09 1.61 1.94
C ARG A 51 9.14 1.15 3.40
N ALA A 52 8.09 1.40 4.18
CA ALA A 52 8.03 0.97 5.57
C ALA A 52 8.12 -0.55 5.69
N LEU A 53 7.40 -1.29 4.84
CA LEU A 53 7.46 -2.76 4.80
C LEU A 53 8.85 -3.27 4.38
N ARG A 54 9.49 -2.65 3.38
CA ARG A 54 10.87 -2.99 3.00
C ARG A 54 11.85 -2.77 4.15
N THR A 55 11.74 -1.66 4.88
CA THR A 55 12.57 -1.37 6.05
C THR A 55 12.37 -2.39 7.17
N LEU A 56 11.18 -2.96 7.30
CA LEU A 56 10.87 -4.03 8.25
C LEU A 56 11.35 -5.42 7.79
N GLY A 57 12.01 -5.52 6.63
CA GLY A 57 12.61 -6.77 6.13
C GLY A 57 11.72 -7.61 5.22
N TYR A 58 10.55 -7.10 4.81
CA TYR A 58 9.68 -7.82 3.89
C TYR A 58 10.17 -7.69 2.44
N GLU A 59 10.07 -8.79 1.69
CA GLU A 59 10.09 -8.75 0.23
C GLU A 59 8.76 -8.18 -0.28
N VAL A 60 8.78 -6.94 -0.77
CA VAL A 60 7.56 -6.23 -1.18
C VAL A 60 7.36 -6.30 -2.69
N THR A 61 6.21 -6.85 -3.09
CA THR A 61 5.67 -6.73 -4.45
C THR A 61 4.53 -5.73 -4.44
N LEU A 62 4.68 -4.62 -5.18
CA LEU A 62 3.64 -3.61 -5.35
C LEU A 62 3.21 -3.55 -6.81
N ALA A 63 1.93 -3.75 -7.06
CA ALA A 63 1.30 -3.56 -8.37
C ALA A 63 0.37 -2.35 -8.32
N LYS A 64 0.43 -1.52 -9.36
CA LYS A 64 -0.46 -0.39 -9.57
C LYS A 64 -0.86 -0.35 -11.05
N ASN A 65 -2.16 -0.25 -11.31
CA ASN A 65 -2.71 -0.20 -12.66
C ASN A 65 -2.82 1.22 -13.21
#